data_AF-A0A7W0QPD1-F1
#
_entry.id   AF-A0A7W0QPD1-F1
#
_cell.length_a   1.000
_cell.length_b   1.000
_cell.length_c   1.000
_cell.angle_alpha   90.00
_cell.angle_beta   90.00
_cell.angle_gamma   90.00
#
_symmetry.space_group_name_H-M   'P 1'
#
loop_
_entity.id
_entity.type
_entity.pdbx_description
1 polymer ?
#
loop_
_entity_poly.entity_id
_entity_poly.type
_entity_poly.pdbx_seq_one_letter_code
_entity_poly.pdbx_strand_id
1 'polypeptide(L)'
;MLPLQQLLSAHGVSSRDAALLLGVDGPAPGIFMYLGAKHMVTGYDHLLYLVGVVFFLYRITDVVRYVSLFTVGHSITLLAGVLGGVRADAHLVDAIIGLSIVYKAFENVGGFEKALGFRPNPQVAVTIFGLIHGFGLATKLQEFALPANGLVINMVSFNAGVEIGQVVALSAILVALTSWRSRPSFRRQSFAANALLMVGGVLLAGYQLGGYAAEGAVTTMAMAG
;
A
#
# COMPACT_ATOMS: atom_id res chain seq x y z
N MET A 1 26.42 18.45 3.23
CA MET A 1 25.77 17.47 4.11
C MET A 1 24.53 16.97 3.40
N LEU A 2 24.61 15.77 2.80
CA LEU A 2 23.50 15.14 2.08
C LEU A 2 22.36 14.86 3.08
N PRO A 3 21.12 15.28 2.82
CA PRO A 3 20.05 15.09 3.79
C PRO A 3 19.66 13.62 3.81
N LEU A 4 19.47 13.12 5.02
CA LEU A 4 18.96 11.80 5.39
C LEU A 4 17.63 11.40 4.68
N GLN A 5 17.01 12.33 3.96
CA GLN A 5 15.84 12.14 3.09
C GLN A 5 16.07 11.07 2.00
N GLN A 6 17.32 10.88 1.53
CA GLN A 6 17.63 9.84 0.54
C GLN A 6 17.66 8.42 1.13
N LEU A 7 17.72 8.27 2.45
CA LEU A 7 17.81 6.96 3.12
C LEU A 7 16.46 6.39 3.57
N LEU A 8 15.37 7.16 3.49
CA LEU A 8 14.02 6.71 3.82
C LEU A 8 13.02 7.22 2.77
N SER A 9 13.22 6.78 1.52
CA SER A 9 12.16 6.78 0.52
C SER A 9 11.15 5.69 0.90
N ALA A 10 10.19 6.03 1.76
CA ALA A 10 8.96 5.27 1.80
C ALA A 10 8.32 5.37 0.39
N HIS A 11 8.33 4.24 -0.32
CA HIS A 11 7.51 3.93 -1.50
C HIS A 11 8.09 4.19 -2.88
N GLY A 12 8.94 3.26 -3.31
CA GLY A 12 8.82 2.53 -4.59
C GLY A 12 8.99 3.28 -5.92
N VAL A 13 9.00 4.61 -5.93
CA VAL A 13 9.30 5.45 -7.09
C VAL A 13 10.50 6.32 -6.71
N SER A 14 11.69 5.82 -7.06
CA SER A 14 12.94 6.55 -6.84
C SER A 14 13.01 7.80 -7.73
N SER A 15 13.88 8.76 -7.42
CA SER A 15 14.12 9.94 -8.26
C SER A 15 14.46 9.58 -9.72
N ARG A 16 15.01 8.38 -9.96
CA ARG A 16 15.23 7.80 -11.30
C ARG A 16 13.93 7.44 -12.02
N ASP A 17 12.94 6.94 -11.31
CA ASP A 17 11.64 6.56 -11.87
C ASP A 17 10.83 7.80 -12.26
N ALA A 18 10.90 8.87 -11.46
CA ALA A 18 10.35 10.17 -11.83
C ALA A 18 11.00 10.75 -13.10
N ALA A 19 12.33 10.64 -13.25
CA ALA A 19 13.02 11.05 -14.47
C ALA A 19 12.62 10.22 -15.70
N LEU A 20 12.32 8.93 -15.54
CA LEU A 20 11.79 8.09 -16.61
C LEU A 20 10.38 8.52 -17.03
N LEU A 21 9.53 8.94 -16.09
CA LEU A 21 8.17 9.42 -16.37
C LEU A 21 8.16 10.77 -17.10
N LEU A 22 9.05 11.70 -16.70
CA LEU A 22 9.14 13.04 -17.30
C LEU A 22 9.67 13.03 -18.74
N GLY A 23 10.32 11.94 -19.17
CA GLY A 23 10.85 11.79 -20.52
C GLY A 23 9.88 11.13 -21.52
N VAL A 24 8.69 10.72 -21.09
CA VAL A 24 7.69 10.04 -21.92
C VAL A 24 6.59 11.02 -22.31
N ASP A 25 6.37 11.22 -23.61
CA ASP A 25 5.17 11.87 -24.15
C ASP A 25 4.41 10.87 -25.03
N GLY A 26 3.31 10.32 -24.51
CA GLY A 26 2.47 9.33 -25.19
C GLY A 26 2.45 7.94 -24.55
N PRO A 27 1.86 6.95 -25.26
CA PRO A 27 1.76 5.56 -24.80
C PRO A 27 3.12 4.90 -24.57
N ALA A 28 3.38 4.48 -23.33
CA ALA A 28 4.58 3.75 -22.92
C ALA A 28 4.21 2.55 -22.01
N PRO A 29 3.43 1.58 -22.51
CA PRO A 29 2.86 0.51 -21.70
C PRO A 29 3.93 -0.30 -20.92
N GLY A 30 5.07 -0.59 -21.54
CA GLY A 30 6.14 -1.37 -20.89
C GLY A 30 6.77 -0.64 -19.69
N ILE A 31 6.98 0.68 -19.79
CA ILE A 31 7.56 1.48 -18.71
C ILE A 31 6.60 1.52 -17.53
N PHE A 32 5.33 1.85 -17.79
CA PHE A 32 4.32 1.94 -16.75
C PHE A 32 4.04 0.58 -16.08
N MET A 33 4.02 -0.50 -16.85
CA MET A 33 3.88 -1.86 -16.31
C MET A 33 5.06 -2.24 -15.41
N TYR A 34 6.29 -1.93 -15.80
CA TYR A 34 7.46 -2.12 -14.95
C TYR A 34 7.35 -1.29 -13.66
N LEU A 35 6.97 -0.02 -13.76
CA LEU A 35 6.81 0.87 -12.61
C LEU A 35 5.72 0.37 -11.65
N GLY A 36 4.59 -0.12 -12.18
CA GLY A 36 3.53 -0.73 -11.37
C GLY A 36 4.01 -1.98 -10.63
N ALA A 37 4.72 -2.88 -11.32
CA ALA A 37 5.27 -4.09 -10.71
C ALA A 37 6.31 -3.77 -9.64
N LYS A 38 7.22 -2.83 -9.93
CA LYS A 38 8.23 -2.35 -9.00
C LYS A 38 7.59 -1.71 -7.77
N HIS A 39 6.60 -0.84 -7.95
CA HIS A 39 5.87 -0.20 -6.87
C HIS A 39 5.30 -1.24 -5.91
N MET A 40 4.60 -2.25 -6.44
CA MET A 40 3.99 -3.29 -5.63
C MET A 40 5.01 -4.15 -4.86
N VAL A 41 6.14 -4.51 -5.49
CA VAL A 41 7.16 -5.37 -4.86
C VAL A 41 8.04 -4.61 -3.87
N THR A 42 8.20 -3.29 -4.03
CA THR A 42 9.06 -2.46 -3.16
C THR A 42 8.29 -1.65 -2.11
N GLY A 43 6.96 -1.58 -2.21
CA GLY A 43 6.09 -0.93 -1.23
C GLY A 43 5.98 -1.74 0.06
N TYR A 44 6.70 -1.33 1.10
CA TYR A 44 6.71 -2.05 2.38
C TYR A 44 5.34 -2.10 3.05
N ASP A 45 4.53 -1.06 2.91
CA ASP A 45 3.14 -1.01 3.40
C ASP A 45 2.26 -2.08 2.74
N HIS A 46 2.36 -2.24 1.42
CA HIS A 46 1.63 -3.23 0.65
C HIS A 46 2.07 -4.64 1.04
N LEU A 47 3.37 -4.87 1.19
CA LEU A 47 3.89 -6.16 1.66
C LEU A 47 3.45 -6.48 3.09
N LEU A 48 3.54 -5.53 4.02
CA LEU A 48 3.11 -5.71 5.41
C LEU A 48 1.60 -5.97 5.48
N TYR A 49 0.81 -5.22 4.71
CA TYR A 49 -0.63 -5.42 4.60
C TYR A 49 -0.95 -6.81 4.03
N LEU A 50 -0.31 -7.19 2.92
CA LEU A 50 -0.51 -8.50 2.28
C LEU A 50 -0.15 -9.64 3.23
N VAL A 51 0.99 -9.56 3.92
CA VAL A 51 1.37 -10.52 4.97
C VAL A 51 0.28 -10.57 6.05
N GLY A 52 -0.22 -9.42 6.52
CA GLY A 52 -1.32 -9.36 7.48
C GLY A 52 -2.59 -10.04 6.96
N VAL A 53 -2.98 -9.82 5.71
CA VAL A 53 -4.16 -10.44 5.08
C VAL A 53 -4.02 -11.95 5.02
N VAL A 54 -2.90 -12.45 4.50
CA VAL A 54 -2.74 -13.89 4.27
C VAL A 54 -2.26 -14.67 5.49
N PHE A 55 -1.87 -14.00 6.58
CA PHE A 55 -1.22 -14.59 7.75
C PHE A 55 -1.94 -15.82 8.31
N PHE A 56 -3.27 -15.77 8.36
CA PHE A 56 -4.13 -16.86 8.86
C PHE A 56 -5.07 -17.44 7.79
N LEU A 57 -4.86 -17.10 6.51
CA LEU A 57 -5.56 -17.74 5.40
C LEU A 57 -4.80 -19.02 5.01
N TYR A 58 -5.44 -20.17 5.21
CA TYR A 58 -4.88 -21.49 4.90
C TYR A 58 -5.42 -22.07 3.58
N ARG A 59 -6.62 -21.67 3.17
CA ARG A 59 -7.22 -22.10 1.90
C ARG A 59 -6.86 -21.12 0.79
N ILE A 60 -6.38 -21.65 -0.33
CA ILE A 60 -6.06 -20.84 -1.52
C ILE A 60 -7.28 -20.08 -2.02
N THR A 61 -8.48 -20.66 -1.95
CA THR A 61 -9.73 -19.98 -2.31
C THR A 61 -9.99 -18.73 -1.48
N ASP A 62 -9.68 -18.78 -0.17
CA ASP A 62 -9.80 -17.62 0.70
C ASP A 62 -8.72 -16.58 0.31
N VAL A 63 -7.47 -17.00 0.12
CA VAL A 63 -6.40 -16.08 -0.32
C VAL A 63 -6.77 -15.35 -1.60
N VAL A 64 -7.18 -16.07 -2.64
CA VAL A 64 -7.59 -15.50 -3.93
C VAL A 64 -8.76 -14.54 -3.73
N ARG A 65 -9.78 -14.93 -2.97
CA ARG A 65 -10.95 -14.06 -2.70
C ARG A 65 -10.57 -12.72 -2.07
N TYR A 66 -9.76 -12.74 -1.02
CA TYR A 66 -9.36 -11.52 -0.31
C TYR A 66 -8.45 -10.64 -1.16
N VAL A 67 -7.47 -11.24 -1.86
CA VAL A 67 -6.58 -10.51 -2.75
C VAL A 67 -7.36 -9.90 -3.91
N SER A 68 -8.30 -10.63 -4.52
CA SER A 68 -9.16 -10.08 -5.58
C SER A 68 -10.03 -8.92 -5.09
N LEU A 69 -10.64 -9.02 -3.91
CA LEU A 69 -11.44 -7.93 -3.33
C LEU A 69 -10.60 -6.67 -3.10
N PHE A 70 -9.37 -6.83 -2.64
CA PHE A 70 -8.42 -5.72 -2.49
C PHE A 70 -8.05 -5.12 -3.85
N THR A 71 -7.63 -5.97 -4.80
CA THR A 71 -7.21 -5.55 -6.15
C THR A 71 -8.33 -4.81 -6.87
N VAL A 72 -9.57 -5.30 -6.81
CA VAL A 72 -10.71 -4.61 -7.42
C VAL A 72 -10.91 -3.22 -6.83
N GLY A 73 -10.92 -3.07 -5.49
CA GLY A 73 -11.04 -1.76 -4.86
C GLY A 73 -9.88 -0.82 -5.21
N HIS A 74 -8.67 -1.36 -5.20
CA HIS A 74 -7.45 -0.63 -5.56
C HIS A 74 -7.51 -0.12 -7.00
N SER A 75 -7.81 -0.97 -7.97
CA SER A 75 -7.87 -0.59 -9.38
C SER A 75 -8.95 0.45 -9.66
N ILE A 76 -10.11 0.34 -9.01
CA ILE A 76 -11.22 1.31 -9.17
C ILE A 76 -10.76 2.71 -8.76
N THR A 77 -10.21 2.85 -7.56
CA THR A 77 -9.84 4.17 -7.02
C THR A 77 -8.56 4.73 -7.60
N LEU A 78 -7.63 3.86 -8.02
CA LEU A 78 -6.45 4.28 -8.78
C LEU A 78 -6.86 4.98 -10.08
N LEU A 79 -7.67 4.28 -10.89
CA LEU A 79 -8.12 4.79 -12.19
C LEU A 79 -9.04 6.00 -12.01
N ALA A 80 -10.02 5.92 -11.10
CA ALA A 80 -10.94 7.03 -10.85
C ALA A 80 -10.21 8.27 -10.30
N GLY A 81 -9.23 8.09 -9.41
CA GLY A 81 -8.45 9.19 -8.85
C GLY A 81 -7.63 9.91 -9.92
N VAL A 82 -6.85 9.15 -10.72
CA VAL A 82 -6.00 9.73 -11.76
C VAL A 82 -6.83 10.36 -12.89
N LEU A 83 -7.86 9.67 -13.40
CA LEU A 83 -8.65 10.16 -14.53
C LEU A 83 -9.66 11.25 -14.13
N GLY A 84 -10.16 11.19 -12.89
CA GLY A 84 -11.10 12.16 -12.35
C GLY A 84 -10.44 13.39 -11.73
N GLY A 85 -9.11 13.39 -11.58
CA GLY A 85 -8.37 14.49 -10.96
C GLY A 85 -8.68 14.68 -9.48
N VAL A 86 -9.14 13.63 -8.80
CA VAL A 86 -9.45 13.70 -7.36
C VAL A 86 -8.14 13.58 -6.58
N ARG A 87 -7.87 14.59 -5.75
CA ARG A 87 -6.64 14.69 -4.95
C ARG A 87 -6.98 14.75 -3.48
N ALA A 88 -6.10 14.18 -2.67
CA ALA A 88 -6.09 14.35 -1.22
C ALA A 88 -4.64 14.62 -0.78
N ASP A 89 -4.47 14.83 0.52
CA ASP A 89 -3.15 14.93 1.11
C ASP A 89 -2.50 13.53 1.19
N ALA A 90 -1.32 13.38 0.59
CA ALA A 90 -0.63 12.09 0.52
C ALA A 90 -0.23 11.56 1.91
N HIS A 91 0.14 12.44 2.84
CA HIS A 91 0.47 12.04 4.21
C HIS A 91 -0.76 11.50 4.95
N LEU A 92 -1.91 12.15 4.83
CA LEU A 92 -3.15 11.68 5.46
C LEU A 92 -3.61 10.34 4.90
N VAL A 93 -3.56 10.15 3.57
CA VAL A 93 -3.95 8.87 2.97
C VAL A 93 -2.98 7.75 3.36
N ASP A 94 -1.68 8.01 3.31
CA ASP A 94 -0.66 7.03 3.73
C ASP A 94 -0.75 6.70 5.23
N ALA A 95 -1.15 7.66 6.07
CA ALA A 95 -1.40 7.39 7.49
C ALA A 95 -2.55 6.39 7.67
N ILE A 96 -3.65 6.56 6.92
CA ILE A 96 -4.78 5.63 6.94
C ILE A 96 -4.37 4.25 6.40
N ILE A 97 -3.50 4.20 5.39
CA ILE A 97 -2.90 2.94 4.91
C ILE A 97 -2.12 2.25 6.03
N GLY A 98 -1.29 2.98 6.78
CA GLY A 98 -0.61 2.44 7.97
C GLY A 98 -1.58 1.90 9.02
N LEU A 99 -2.68 2.61 9.28
CA LEU A 99 -3.74 2.15 10.19
C LEU A 99 -4.48 0.90 9.68
N SER A 100 -4.56 0.68 8.37
CA SER A 100 -5.13 -0.56 7.82
C SER A 100 -4.32 -1.80 8.19
N ILE A 101 -2.99 -1.66 8.32
CA ILE A 101 -2.08 -2.73 8.77
C ILE A 101 -2.35 -3.01 10.26
N VAL A 102 -2.51 -1.95 11.07
CA VAL A 102 -2.88 -2.05 12.49
C VAL A 102 -4.21 -2.78 12.64
N TYR A 103 -5.23 -2.38 11.87
CA TYR A 103 -6.53 -3.04 11.83
C TYR A 103 -6.37 -4.53 11.57
N LYS A 104 -5.60 -4.90 10.54
CA LYS A 104 -5.48 -6.30 10.13
C LYS A 104 -4.72 -7.14 11.14
N ALA A 105 -3.66 -6.59 11.73
CA ALA A 105 -2.92 -7.24 12.81
C ALA A 105 -3.79 -7.45 14.07
N PHE A 106 -4.63 -6.46 14.41
CA PHE A 106 -5.56 -6.55 15.53
C PHE A 106 -6.69 -7.56 15.27
N GLU A 107 -7.25 -7.59 14.06
CA GLU A 107 -8.22 -8.58 13.62
C GLU A 107 -7.66 -10.01 13.74
N ASN A 108 -6.43 -10.21 13.27
CA ASN A 108 -5.75 -11.50 13.25
C ASN A 108 -5.57 -12.15 14.64
N VAL A 109 -5.49 -11.35 15.71
CA VAL A 109 -5.38 -11.85 17.09
C VAL A 109 -6.74 -11.96 17.82
N GLY A 110 -7.84 -11.76 17.08
CA GLY A 110 -9.20 -11.74 17.61
C GLY A 110 -9.49 -10.50 18.45
N GLY A 111 -8.80 -9.40 18.21
CA GLY A 111 -8.90 -8.18 19.01
C GLY A 111 -10.32 -7.61 19.05
N PHE A 112 -11.01 -7.55 17.91
CA PHE A 112 -12.37 -7.00 17.84
C PHE A 112 -13.38 -7.78 18.68
N GLU A 113 -13.34 -9.10 18.62
CA GLU A 113 -14.25 -9.93 19.42
C GLU A 113 -13.99 -9.78 20.93
N LYS A 114 -12.72 -9.74 21.33
CA LYS A 114 -12.33 -9.60 22.74
C LYS A 114 -12.64 -8.19 23.30
N ALA A 115 -12.48 -7.15 22.48
CA ALA A 115 -12.62 -5.77 22.92
C ALA A 115 -14.06 -5.23 22.77
N LEU A 116 -14.77 -5.63 21.71
CA LEU A 116 -16.07 -5.06 21.32
C LEU A 116 -17.21 -6.08 21.30
N GLY A 117 -16.93 -7.38 21.48
CA GLY A 117 -17.94 -8.43 21.47
C GLY A 117 -18.53 -8.76 20.08
N PHE A 118 -18.00 -8.18 19.01
CA PHE A 118 -18.40 -8.49 17.64
C PHE A 118 -17.19 -8.53 16.69
N ARG A 119 -17.36 -9.15 15.52
CA ARG A 119 -16.34 -9.23 14.47
C ARG A 119 -16.83 -8.48 13.22
N PRO A 120 -16.17 -7.39 12.79
CA PRO A 120 -16.47 -6.75 11.53
C PRO A 120 -16.34 -7.71 10.35
N ASN A 121 -17.02 -7.46 9.24
CA ASN A 121 -16.90 -8.30 8.04
C ASN A 121 -15.51 -8.08 7.38
N PRO A 122 -14.61 -9.08 7.39
CA PRO A 122 -13.25 -8.87 6.90
C PRO A 122 -13.19 -8.61 5.39
N GLN A 123 -14.14 -9.15 4.62
CA GLN A 123 -14.20 -8.93 3.17
C GLN A 123 -14.51 -7.47 2.84
N VAL A 124 -15.48 -6.88 3.56
CA VAL A 124 -15.82 -5.46 3.43
C VAL A 124 -14.63 -4.59 3.82
N ALA A 125 -13.96 -4.92 4.94
CA ALA A 125 -12.77 -4.19 5.38
C ALA A 125 -11.66 -4.22 4.32
N VAL A 126 -11.34 -5.40 3.77
CA VAL A 126 -10.31 -5.54 2.72
C VAL A 126 -10.67 -4.80 1.44
N THR A 127 -11.94 -4.79 1.02
CA THR A 127 -12.37 -3.97 -0.12
C THR A 127 -12.17 -2.48 0.15
N ILE A 128 -12.56 -1.99 1.34
CA ILE A 128 -12.38 -0.59 1.73
C ILE A 128 -10.89 -0.23 1.76
N PHE A 129 -10.05 -1.10 2.31
CA PHE A 129 -8.60 -0.86 2.31
C PHE A 129 -8.03 -0.86 0.89
N GLY A 130 -8.52 -1.72 0.00
CA GLY A 130 -8.19 -1.67 -1.43
C GLY A 130 -8.49 -0.29 -2.02
N LEU A 131 -9.71 0.24 -1.80
CA LEU A 131 -10.10 1.58 -2.23
C LEU A 131 -9.15 2.68 -1.70
N ILE A 132 -8.76 2.61 -0.43
CA ILE A 132 -7.87 3.61 0.17
C ILE A 132 -6.46 3.52 -0.43
N HIS A 133 -5.93 2.31 -0.62
CA HIS A 133 -4.60 2.12 -1.20
C HIS A 133 -4.53 2.59 -2.66
N GLY A 134 -5.55 2.26 -3.46
CA GLY A 134 -5.61 2.71 -4.85
C GLY A 134 -5.67 4.24 -4.94
N PHE A 135 -6.46 4.86 -4.06
CA PHE A 135 -6.54 6.31 -3.97
C PHE A 135 -5.22 6.99 -3.51
N GLY A 136 -4.50 6.40 -2.55
CA GLY A 136 -3.19 6.89 -2.13
C GLY A 136 -2.18 6.90 -3.28
N LEU A 137 -2.15 5.81 -4.05
CA LEU A 137 -1.30 5.73 -5.24
C LEU A 137 -1.73 6.71 -6.34
N ALA A 138 -3.03 6.90 -6.56
CA ALA A 138 -3.53 7.90 -7.50
C ALA A 138 -3.09 9.31 -7.11
N THR A 139 -3.15 9.65 -5.81
CA THR A 139 -2.74 10.96 -5.29
C THR A 139 -1.28 11.24 -5.62
N LYS A 140 -0.39 10.28 -5.37
CA LYS A 140 1.04 10.40 -5.68
C LYS A 140 1.33 10.44 -7.18
N LEU A 141 0.68 9.60 -7.98
CA LEU A 141 0.88 9.62 -9.44
C LEU A 141 0.52 10.98 -10.05
N GLN A 142 -0.48 11.66 -9.51
CA GLN A 142 -0.88 13.00 -9.95
C GLN A 142 0.13 14.11 -9.58
N GLU A 143 1.04 13.88 -8.62
CA GLU A 143 2.14 14.82 -8.31
C GLU A 143 3.18 14.89 -9.43
N PHE A 144 3.33 13.82 -10.21
CA PHE A 144 4.28 13.77 -11.34
C PHE A 144 3.76 14.44 -12.62
N ALA A 145 2.61 15.12 -12.58
CA ALA A 145 2.02 15.85 -13.70
C ALA A 145 2.02 15.03 -15.02
N LEU A 146 1.46 13.83 -14.96
CA LEU A 146 1.47 12.88 -16.08
C LEU A 146 0.87 13.50 -17.36
N PRO A 147 1.49 13.31 -18.54
CA PRO A 147 0.96 13.79 -19.80
C PRO A 147 -0.43 13.20 -20.08
N ALA A 148 -1.34 14.03 -20.59
CA ALA A 148 -2.68 13.57 -21.01
C ALA A 148 -2.60 12.58 -22.19
N ASN A 149 -1.60 12.76 -23.05
CA ASN A 149 -1.32 11.89 -24.18
C ASN A 149 -0.91 10.48 -23.70
N GLY A 150 -1.71 9.48 -24.01
CA GLY A 150 -1.46 8.09 -23.59
C GLY A 150 -1.77 7.80 -22.11
N LEU A 151 -2.38 8.73 -21.36
CA LEU A 151 -2.64 8.55 -19.93
C LEU A 151 -3.41 7.26 -19.62
N VAL A 152 -4.51 7.00 -20.33
CA VAL A 152 -5.36 5.83 -20.08
C VAL A 152 -4.59 4.52 -20.27
N ILE A 153 -3.88 4.38 -21.40
CA ILE A 153 -3.12 3.15 -21.68
C ILE A 153 -1.94 2.98 -20.72
N ASN A 154 -1.31 4.08 -20.31
CA ASN A 154 -0.26 4.08 -19.30
C ASN A 154 -0.79 3.65 -17.93
N MET A 155 -1.96 4.15 -17.50
CA MET A 155 -2.57 3.78 -16.22
C MET A 155 -3.08 2.33 -16.20
N VAL A 156 -3.68 1.86 -17.30
CA VAL A 156 -4.07 0.45 -17.42
C VAL A 156 -2.84 -0.47 -17.38
N SER A 157 -1.76 -0.09 -18.07
CA SER A 157 -0.51 -0.85 -18.07
C SER A 157 0.16 -0.86 -16.70
N PHE A 158 0.13 0.29 -16.01
CA PHE A 158 0.60 0.41 -14.63
C PHE A 158 -0.17 -0.54 -13.70
N ASN A 159 -1.50 -0.55 -13.78
CA ASN A 159 -2.34 -1.42 -12.97
C ASN A 159 -2.07 -2.91 -13.25
N ALA A 160 -1.92 -3.30 -14.52
CA ALA A 160 -1.48 -4.65 -14.89
C ALA A 160 -0.11 -4.99 -14.28
N GLY A 161 0.81 -4.02 -14.26
CA GLY A 161 2.08 -4.14 -13.55
C GLY A 161 1.91 -4.41 -12.05
N VAL A 162 1.05 -3.65 -11.38
CA VAL A 162 0.74 -3.85 -9.95
C VAL A 162 0.20 -5.25 -9.71
N GLU A 163 -0.71 -5.75 -10.54
CA GLU A 163 -1.24 -7.11 -10.42
C GLU A 163 -0.15 -8.18 -10.59
N ILE A 164 0.75 -8.02 -11.56
CA ILE A 164 1.91 -8.91 -11.73
C ILE A 164 2.79 -8.90 -10.48
N GLY A 165 3.13 -7.71 -9.97
CA GLY A 165 3.91 -7.55 -8.75
C GLY A 165 3.23 -8.18 -7.53
N GLN A 166 1.91 -8.04 -7.41
CA GLN A 166 1.08 -8.62 -6.35
C GLN A 166 1.15 -10.15 -6.40
N VAL A 167 1.01 -10.75 -7.58
CA VAL A 167 1.13 -12.22 -7.74
C VAL A 167 2.52 -12.70 -7.33
N VAL A 168 3.58 -12.04 -7.79
CA VAL A 168 4.97 -12.40 -7.44
C VAL A 168 5.20 -12.29 -5.92
N ALA A 169 4.83 -11.17 -5.32
CA ALA A 169 4.98 -10.95 -3.88
C ALA A 169 4.16 -11.95 -3.06
N LEU A 170 2.89 -12.18 -3.45
CA LEU A 170 2.00 -13.13 -2.80
C LEU A 170 2.56 -14.55 -2.87
N SER A 171 3.04 -15.00 -4.02
CA SER A 171 3.65 -16.33 -4.17
C SER A 171 4.85 -16.50 -3.22
N ALA A 172 5.74 -15.51 -3.16
CA ALA A 172 6.90 -15.54 -2.26
C ALA A 172 6.47 -15.58 -0.78
N ILE A 173 5.51 -14.74 -0.39
CA ILE A 173 4.97 -14.67 0.98
C ILE A 173 4.29 -15.99 1.36
N LEU A 174 3.47 -16.58 0.48
CA LEU A 174 2.78 -17.83 0.76
C LEU A 174 3.75 -19.00 0.93
N VAL A 175 4.81 -19.07 0.11
CA VAL A 175 5.87 -20.07 0.29
C VAL A 175 6.52 -19.91 1.66
N ALA A 176 6.96 -18.69 2.01
CA ALA A 176 7.60 -18.41 3.30
C ALA A 176 6.68 -18.73 4.49
N LEU A 177 5.42 -18.28 4.46
CA LEU A 177 4.44 -18.54 5.51
C LEU A 177 4.11 -20.02 5.64
N THR A 178 3.96 -20.75 4.52
CA THR A 178 3.66 -22.18 4.54
C THR A 178 4.82 -22.98 5.12
N SER A 179 6.05 -22.68 4.72
CA SER A 179 7.26 -23.28 5.30
C SER A 179 7.45 -22.94 6.79
N TRP A 180 6.96 -21.79 7.24
CA TRP A 180 7.04 -21.40 8.65
C TRP A 180 5.93 -22.03 9.49
N ARG A 181 4.72 -22.17 8.95
CA ARG A 181 3.55 -22.79 9.60
C ARG A 181 3.77 -24.26 9.97
N SER A 182 4.66 -24.97 9.27
CA SER A 182 5.00 -26.36 9.59
C SER A 182 5.88 -26.52 10.83
N ARG A 183 6.41 -25.41 11.40
CA ARG A 183 7.29 -25.46 12.58
C ARG A 183 6.48 -25.44 13.89
N PRO A 184 6.88 -26.22 14.92
CA PRO A 184 6.20 -26.24 16.22
C PRO A 184 6.16 -24.86 16.93
N SER A 185 7.15 -24.00 16.66
CA SER A 185 7.24 -22.65 17.22
C SER A 185 6.21 -21.66 16.66
N PHE A 186 5.50 -22.02 15.59
CA PHE A 186 4.61 -21.11 14.86
C PHE A 186 3.58 -20.44 15.77
N ARG A 187 2.96 -21.17 16.72
CA ARG A 187 1.94 -20.59 17.62
C ARG A 187 2.46 -19.44 18.50
N ARG A 188 3.70 -19.55 19.01
CA ARG A 188 4.30 -18.49 19.85
C ARG A 188 4.78 -17.33 18.98
N GLN A 189 5.37 -17.64 17.84
CA GLN A 189 5.95 -16.63 16.95
C GLN A 189 4.88 -15.90 16.12
N SER A 190 3.70 -16.49 15.87
CA SER A 190 2.59 -15.86 15.16
C SER A 190 2.02 -14.67 15.92
N PHE A 191 1.89 -14.78 17.25
CA PHE A 191 1.49 -13.66 18.09
C PHE A 191 2.52 -12.54 18.03
N ALA A 192 3.80 -12.88 18.22
CA ALA A 192 4.90 -11.90 18.13
C ALA A 192 4.96 -11.21 16.76
N ALA A 193 4.77 -11.95 15.67
CA ALA A 193 4.75 -11.39 14.32
C ALA A 193 3.56 -10.46 14.08
N ASN A 194 2.37 -10.78 14.60
CA ASN A 194 1.23 -9.86 14.52
C ASN A 194 1.45 -8.61 15.39
N ALA A 195 2.09 -8.74 16.56
CA ALA A 195 2.47 -7.58 17.36
C ALA A 195 3.49 -6.69 16.60
N LEU A 196 4.47 -7.28 15.93
CA LEU A 196 5.42 -6.54 15.09
C LEU A 196 4.75 -5.87 13.88
N LEU A 197 3.81 -6.55 13.21
CA LEU A 197 2.99 -5.96 12.15
C LEU A 197 2.21 -4.75 12.66
N MET A 198 1.59 -4.88 13.84
CA MET A 198 0.83 -3.81 14.46
C MET A 198 1.72 -2.62 14.82
N VAL A 199 2.89 -2.86 15.42
CA VAL A 199 3.88 -1.81 15.71
C VAL A 199 4.35 -1.15 14.42
N GLY A 200 4.64 -1.92 13.37
CA GLY A 200 5.01 -1.39 12.06
C GLY A 200 3.94 -0.47 11.47
N GLY A 201 2.67 -0.88 11.53
CA GLY A 201 1.54 -0.05 11.10
C GLY A 201 1.41 1.25 11.90
N VAL A 202 1.58 1.21 13.22
CA VAL A 202 1.57 2.40 14.08
C VAL A 202 2.74 3.33 13.74
N LEU A 203 3.94 2.80 13.55
CA LEU A 203 5.12 3.59 13.19
C LEU A 203 4.95 4.26 11.82
N LEU A 204 4.43 3.54 10.84
CA LEU A 204 4.14 4.10 9.52
C LEU A 204 3.09 5.21 9.60
N ALA A 205 1.97 4.97 10.31
CA ALA A 205 0.93 5.98 10.48
C ALA A 205 1.46 7.23 11.22
N GLY A 206 2.21 7.03 12.31
CA GLY A 206 2.80 8.12 13.08
C GLY A 206 3.83 8.91 12.29
N TYR A 207 4.65 8.25 11.46
CA TYR A 207 5.60 8.92 10.57
C TYR A 207 4.88 9.85 9.59
N GLN A 208 3.78 9.39 8.99
CA GLN A 208 3.03 10.18 8.02
C GLN A 208 2.28 11.34 8.66
N LEU A 209 1.65 11.13 9.81
CA LEU A 209 1.02 12.22 10.58
C LEU A 209 2.03 13.27 11.04
N GLY A 210 3.25 12.84 11.41
CA GLY A 210 4.34 13.74 11.73
C GLY A 210 4.79 14.57 10.53
N GLY A 211 4.88 13.96 9.34
CA GLY A 211 5.13 14.66 8.08
C GLY A 211 4.09 15.73 7.79
N TYR A 212 2.81 15.38 7.85
CA TYR A 212 1.69 16.31 7.68
C TYR A 212 1.76 17.52 8.62
N ALA A 213 2.01 17.27 9.92
CA ALA A 213 2.10 18.34 10.91
C ALA A 213 3.31 19.26 10.66
N ALA A 214 4.45 18.70 10.23
CA ALA A 214 5.64 19.47 9.92
C ALA A 214 5.45 20.37 8.68
N GLU A 215 4.84 19.86 7.61
CA GLU A 215 4.53 20.65 6.41
C GLU A 215 3.57 21.80 6.72
N GLY A 216 2.55 21.55 7.55
CA GLY A 216 1.64 22.59 8.03
C GLY A 216 2.34 23.69 8.84
N ALA A 217 3.29 23.30 9.71
CA ALA A 217 4.07 24.25 10.49
C ALA A 217 4.97 25.14 9.61
N VAL A 218 5.66 24.54 8.63
CA VAL A 218 6.51 25.28 7.67
C VAL A 218 5.68 26.29 6.86
N THR A 219 4.52 25.87 6.38
CA THR A 219 3.61 26.73 5.61
C THR A 219 3.13 27.92 6.45
N THR A 220 2.78 27.68 7.71
CA THR A 220 2.34 28.74 8.64
C THR A 220 3.45 29.74 8.92
N MET A 221 4.69 29.28 9.09
CA MET A 221 5.85 30.15 9.29
C MET A 221 6.18 30.98 8.05
N ALA A 222 6.05 30.41 6.84
CA ALA A 222 6.28 31.11 5.58
C ALA A 222 5.24 32.22 5.30
N MET A 223 4.01 32.08 5.82
CA MET A 223 2.94 33.07 5.68
C MET A 223 3.01 34.19 6.73
N ALA A 224 3.83 34.01 7.77
CA ALA A 224 3.97 34.94 8.89
C ALA A 224 5.20 35.87 8.80
N GLY A 225 6.03 35.73 7.75
CA GLY A 225 7.20 36.55 7.46
C GLY A 225 7.07 37.29 6.14
#